data_AF-A0A928XR79-F1
#
_entry.id   AF-A0A928XR79-F1
#
_cell.length_a   1.000
_cell.length_b   1.000
_cell.length_c   1.000
_cell.angle_alpha   90.00
_cell.angle_beta   90.00
_cell.angle_gamma   90.00
#
_symmetry.space_group_name_H-M   'P 1'
#
loop_
_entity.id
_entity.type
_entity.pdbx_description
1 polymer ?
#
loop_
_entity_poly.entity_id
_entity_poly.type
_entity_poly.pdbx_seq_one_letter_code
_entity_poly.pdbx_strand_id
1 'polypeptide(L)'
;MTVADEGWGMPGSYAEAFTILADHGVLPKDLVEPLEAMARLRNRIAHGYASVDADRIWHELPAGFAAFERFVVAIAKQLEERDAPA
;
A
#
# COMPACT_ATOMS: atom_id res chain seq x y z
N MET A 1 5.24 -2.50 -12.43
CA MET A 1 4.38 -1.32 -12.20
C MET A 1 4.79 -0.72 -10.88
N THR A 2 5.75 0.19 -10.97
CA THR A 2 6.12 1.09 -9.89
C THR A 2 5.81 2.51 -10.36
N VAL A 3 5.60 3.44 -9.43
CA VAL A 3 5.43 4.87 -9.78
C VAL A 3 6.57 5.37 -10.68
N ALA A 4 7.77 4.80 -10.52
CA ALA A 4 8.93 5.08 -11.35
C ALA A 4 8.84 4.46 -12.76
N ASP A 5 8.32 3.23 -12.90
CA ASP A 5 8.14 2.58 -14.22
C ASP A 5 7.19 3.40 -15.12
N GLU A 6 6.20 4.04 -14.51
CA GLU A 6 5.17 4.83 -15.20
C GLU A 6 5.58 6.31 -15.42
N GLY A 7 6.72 6.72 -14.88
CA GLY A 7 7.23 8.09 -15.01
C GLY A 7 6.43 9.14 -14.21
N TRP A 8 5.63 8.73 -13.22
CA TRP A 8 4.78 9.62 -12.41
C TRP A 8 5.51 10.33 -11.27
N GLY A 9 6.84 10.34 -11.32
CA GLY A 9 7.72 10.93 -10.32
C GLY A 9 8.31 9.89 -9.37
N MET A 10 9.05 10.37 -8.37
CA MET A 10 9.68 9.53 -7.36
C MET A 10 9.04 9.84 -6.00
N PRO A 11 8.23 8.92 -5.45
CA PRO A 11 7.61 9.16 -4.15
C PRO A 11 8.68 9.19 -3.05
N GLY A 12 8.62 10.21 -2.18
CA GLY A 12 9.48 10.34 -1.02
C GLY A 12 9.05 9.46 0.16
N SER A 13 7.88 8.84 0.09
CA SER A 13 7.37 7.90 1.10
C SER A 13 6.40 6.86 0.52
N TYR A 14 6.12 5.79 1.27
CA TYR A 14 5.07 4.83 0.90
C TYR A 14 3.68 5.47 0.78
N ALA A 15 3.37 6.44 1.64
CA ALA A 15 2.10 7.18 1.60
C ALA A 15 1.92 7.96 0.29
N GLU A 16 2.99 8.64 -0.12
CA GLU A 16 3.02 9.36 -1.39
C GLU A 16 2.90 8.41 -2.58
N ALA A 17 3.55 7.23 -2.52
CA ALA A 17 3.41 6.21 -3.55
C ALA A 17 1.95 5.73 -3.69
N PHE A 18 1.25 5.44 -2.58
CA PHE A 18 -0.15 5.03 -2.62
C PHE A 18 -1.07 6.13 -3.14
N THR A 19 -0.80 7.39 -2.78
CA THR A 19 -1.54 8.55 -3.27
C THR A 19 -1.41 8.68 -4.78
N ILE A 20 -0.19 8.61 -5.32
CA ILE A 20 0.05 8.68 -6.76
C ILE A 20 -0.67 7.53 -7.48
N LEU A 21 -0.56 6.30 -6.98
CA LEU A 21 -1.28 5.16 -7.57
C LEU A 21 -2.80 5.39 -7.58
N ALA A 22 -3.37 5.99 -6.53
CA ALA A 22 -4.79 6.27 -6.47
C ALA A 22 -5.23 7.42 -7.40
N ASP A 23 -4.39 8.45 -7.57
CA ASP A 23 -4.68 9.56 -8.48
C ASP A 23 -4.63 9.13 -9.95
N HIS A 24 -3.81 8.13 -10.28
CA HIS A 24 -3.78 7.49 -11.59
C HIS A 24 -4.81 6.36 -11.77
N GLY A 25 -5.69 6.16 -10.77
CA GLY A 25 -6.79 5.19 -10.86
C GLY A 25 -6.38 3.72 -10.70
N VAL A 26 -5.10 3.45 -10.40
CA VAL A 26 -4.60 2.10 -10.13
C VAL A 26 -5.13 1.56 -8.81
N LEU A 27 -5.32 2.44 -7.83
CA LEU A 27 -5.91 2.09 -6.54
C LEU A 27 -7.21 2.88 -6.31
N PRO A 28 -8.22 2.25 -5.70
CA PRO A 28 -9.31 2.98 -5.07
C PRO A 28 -8.81 4.01 -4.05
N LYS A 29 -9.33 5.24 -4.08
CA LYS A 29 -8.90 6.31 -3.17
C LYS A 29 -9.16 5.99 -1.69
N ASP A 30 -10.17 5.17 -1.39
CA ASP A 30 -10.47 4.70 -0.03
C ASP A 30 -9.42 3.72 0.53
N LEU A 31 -8.52 3.19 -0.31
CA LEU A 31 -7.42 2.33 0.14
C LEU A 31 -6.17 3.10 0.57
N VAL A 32 -6.03 4.38 0.23
CA VAL A 32 -4.80 5.15 0.53
C VAL A 32 -4.55 5.19 2.03
N GLU A 33 -5.52 5.68 2.81
CA GLU A 33 -5.38 5.84 4.26
C GLU A 33 -5.14 4.50 4.99
N PRO A 34 -5.88 3.40 4.71
CA PRO A 34 -5.58 2.08 5.26
C PRO A 34 -4.19 1.55 4.93
N LEU A 35 -3.71 1.74 3.69
CA LEU A 35 -2.38 1.29 3.27
C LEU A 35 -1.26 2.11 3.92
N GLU A 36 -1.47 3.40 4.11
CA GLU A 36 -0.56 4.22 4.92
C GLU A 36 -0.48 3.73 6.37
N ALA A 37 -1.62 3.40 6.98
CA ALA A 37 -1.66 2.85 8.33
C ALA A 37 -0.87 1.55 8.41
N MET A 38 -0.97 0.70 7.39
CA MET A 38 -0.19 -0.53 7.28
C MET A 38 1.31 -0.26 7.10
N ALA A 39 1.71 0.71 6.29
CA ALA A 39 3.11 1.11 6.15
C ALA A 39 3.69 1.62 7.48
N ARG A 40 2.90 2.37 8.26
CA ARG A 40 3.26 2.80 9.62
C ARG A 40 3.41 1.61 10.57
N LEU A 41 2.52 0.62 10.51
CA LEU A 41 2.61 -0.63 11.28
C LEU A 41 3.91 -1.39 10.94
N ARG A 42 4.24 -1.54 9.65
CA ARG A 42 5.50 -2.15 9.19
C ARG A 42 6.71 -1.41 9.75
N ASN A 43 6.69 -0.08 9.76
CA ASN A 43 7.79 0.71 10.31
C ASN A 43 7.95 0.52 11.82
N ARG A 44 6.84 0.44 12.56
CA ARG A 44 6.84 0.11 14.00
C ARG A 44 7.44 -1.27 14.25
N ILE A 45 7.06 -2.29 13.48
CA ILE A 45 7.61 -3.64 13.63
C ILE A 45 9.12 -3.64 13.34
N ALA A 46 9.55 -2.98 12.27
CA ALA A 46 10.96 -2.97 11.87
C ALA A 46 11.88 -2.21 12.85
N HIS A 47 11.40 -1.09 13.42
CA HIS A 47 12.19 -0.26 14.34
C HIS A 47 11.99 -0.63 15.81
N GLY A 48 10.93 -1.35 16.14
CA GLY A 48 10.45 -1.53 17.50
C GLY A 48 11.00 -2.72 18.26
N TYR A 49 11.98 -3.48 17.74
CA TYR A 49 12.44 -4.76 18.33
C TYR A 49 12.77 -4.73 19.85
N ALA A 50 13.06 -3.55 20.43
CA ALA A 50 13.29 -3.41 21.86
C ALA A 50 12.03 -3.08 22.73
N SER A 51 10.92 -2.62 22.14
CA SER A 51 9.74 -2.12 22.85
C SER A 51 8.42 -2.29 22.07
N VAL A 52 8.29 -3.38 21.30
CA VAL A 52 7.07 -3.66 20.54
C VAL A 52 5.87 -3.83 21.47
N ASP A 53 4.85 -2.99 21.28
CA ASP A 53 3.53 -3.16 21.89
C ASP A 53 2.72 -4.19 21.09
N ALA A 54 2.72 -5.44 21.55
CA ALA A 54 2.06 -6.55 20.88
C ALA A 54 0.53 -6.38 20.82
N ASP A 55 -0.08 -5.79 21.85
CA ASP A 55 -1.52 -5.59 21.93
C ASP A 55 -1.98 -4.60 20.87
N ARG A 56 -1.23 -3.51 20.69
CA ARG A 56 -1.50 -2.54 19.64
C ARG A 56 -1.34 -3.16 18.24
N ILE A 57 -0.29 -3.97 18.04
CA ILE A 57 -0.09 -4.68 16.76
C ILE A 57 -1.26 -5.61 16.47
N TRP A 58 -1.72 -6.36 17.48
CA TRP A 58 -2.85 -7.28 17.34
C TRP A 58 -4.14 -6.58 16.91
N HIS A 59 -4.37 -5.36 17.38
CA HIS A 59 -5.54 -4.55 16.97
C HIS A 59 -5.41 -3.93 15.58
N GLU A 60 -4.20 -3.52 15.17
CA GLU A 60 -3.98 -2.85 13.88
C GLU A 60 -3.79 -3.84 12.72
N LEU A 61 -3.31 -5.06 12.99
CA LEU A 61 -3.01 -6.10 12.00
C LEU A 61 -4.20 -6.48 11.10
N PRO A 62 -5.41 -6.80 11.63
CA PRO A 62 -6.50 -7.30 10.79
C PRO A 62 -6.94 -6.30 9.73
N ALA A 63 -7.09 -5.03 10.10
CA ALA A 63 -7.47 -3.97 9.18
C ALA A 63 -6.37 -3.70 8.14
N GLY A 64 -5.10 -3.68 8.58
CA GLY A 64 -3.97 -3.53 7.67
C GLY A 64 -3.87 -4.69 6.67
N PHE A 65 -4.12 -5.92 7.11
CA PHE A 65 -4.07 -7.10 6.25
C PHE A 65 -5.20 -7.10 5.21
N ALA A 66 -6.42 -6.74 5.60
CA ALA A 66 -7.54 -6.59 4.66
C ALA A 66 -7.27 -5.51 3.59
N ALA A 67 -6.66 -4.38 3.99
CA ALA A 67 -6.24 -3.36 3.05
C ALA A 67 -5.17 -3.87 2.07
N PHE A 68 -4.22 -4.67 2.56
CA PHE A 68 -3.18 -5.29 1.75
C PHE A 68 -3.74 -6.26 0.71
N GLU A 69 -4.69 -7.11 1.09
CA GLU A 69 -5.36 -8.02 0.14
C GLU A 69 -6.04 -7.24 -0.98
N ARG A 70 -6.79 -6.18 -0.63
CA ARG A 70 -7.43 -5.30 -1.61
C ARG A 70 -6.40 -4.61 -2.53
N PHE A 71 -5.25 -4.21 -1.98
CA PHE A 71 -4.15 -3.64 -2.77
C PHE A 71 -3.59 -4.66 -3.78
N VAL A 72 -3.31 -5.89 -3.35
CA VAL A 72 -2.80 -6.94 -4.24
C VAL A 72 -3.76 -7.21 -5.39
N VAL A 73 -5.06 -7.30 -5.09
CA VAL A 73 -6.11 -7.48 -6.11
C VAL A 73 -6.15 -6.32 -7.11
N ALA A 74 -6.07 -5.07 -6.63
CA ALA A 74 -6.07 -3.89 -7.50
C ALA A 74 -4.86 -3.87 -8.44
N ILE A 75 -3.67 -4.19 -7.93
CA ILE A 75 -2.45 -4.27 -8.73
C ILE A 75 -2.53 -5.42 -9.76
N ALA A 76 -3.03 -6.60 -9.36
CA ALA A 76 -3.20 -7.73 -10.27
C ALA A 76 -4.14 -7.38 -11.44
N LYS A 77 -5.29 -6.77 -11.14
CA LYS A 77 -6.25 -6.31 -12.15
C LYS A 77 -5.60 -5.33 -13.14
N GLN A 78 -4.82 -4.37 -12.64
CA GLN A 78 -4.15 -3.39 -13.48
C GLN A 78 -3.11 -4.03 -14.41
N LEU A 79 -2.39 -5.06 -13.94
CA LEU A 79 -1.43 -5.79 -14.76
C LEU A 79 -2.13 -6.61 -15.86
N GLU A 80 -3.25 -7.26 -15.53
CA GLU A 80 -4.06 -8.00 -16.51
C GLU A 80 -4.63 -7.08 -17.59
N GLU A 81 -5.15 -5.90 -17.22
CA GLU A 81 -5.68 -4.92 -18.18
C GLU A 81 -4.60 -4.37 -19.12
N ARG A 82 -3.36 -4.26 -18.64
CA ARG A 82 -2.23 -3.80 -19.45
C ARG A 82 -1.73 -4.89 -20.41
N ASP A 83 -1.69 -6.12 -19.94
CA ASP A 83 -1.17 -7.25 -20.71
C ASP A 83 -2.25 -7.85 -21.65
N ALA A 84 -3.49 -7.34 -21.59
CA ALA A 84 -4.55 -7.68 -22.52
C ALA A 84 -4.19 -7.25 -23.96
N PRO A 85 -4.30 -8.14 -24.95
CA PRO A 85 -4.05 -7.78 -26.34
C PRO A 85 -5.09 -6.75 -26.82
N ALA A 86 -4.59 -5.69 -27.46
CA ALA A 86 -5.38 -4.63 -28.09
C ALA A 86 -6.31 -5.14 -29.20
#